data_AF-A0A9E3CLC6-F1
#
_entry.id   AF-A0A9E3CLC6-F1
#
_cell.length_a   1.000
_cell.length_b   1.000
_cell.length_c   1.000
_cell.angle_alpha   90.00
_cell.angle_beta   90.00
_cell.angle_gamma   90.00
#
_symmetry.space_group_name_H-M   'P 1'
#
loop_
_entity.id
_entity.type
_entity.pdbx_description
1 polymer ?
#
loop_
_entity_poly.entity_id
_entity_poly.type
_entity_poly.pdbx_seq_one_letter_code
_entity_poly.pdbx_strand_id
1 'polypeptide(L)'
;MKSATIGLLAAVALAVPAVAFAQSNDQAYCDKLVNKYQAYLDQSQRKGESPQSIDAKVGVEKCKAGDVSGIPAIEKALQNAKLDLPARG
;
A
#
# COMPACT_ATOMS: atom_id res chain seq x y z
N MET A 1 -15.28 -61.44 -14.80
CA MET A 1 -15.77 -60.16 -15.35
C MET A 1 -15.44 -59.05 -14.35
N LYS A 2 -14.59 -58.11 -14.82
CA LYS A 2 -14.14 -56.82 -14.26
C LYS A 2 -14.78 -56.31 -12.95
N SER A 3 -13.95 -55.98 -11.97
CA SER A 3 -14.17 -54.79 -11.12
C SER A 3 -12.82 -54.14 -10.89
N ALA A 4 -12.73 -52.89 -11.36
CA ALA A 4 -11.50 -52.20 -11.66
C ALA A 4 -10.82 -51.67 -10.39
N THR A 5 -9.52 -51.89 -10.35
CA THR A 5 -8.51 -51.26 -9.52
C THR A 5 -8.45 -49.73 -9.72
N ILE A 6 -8.15 -49.06 -8.60
CA ILE A 6 -7.27 -47.89 -8.47
C ILE A 6 -7.81 -46.53 -8.95
N GLY A 7 -7.95 -45.64 -7.97
CA GLY A 7 -7.40 -44.29 -8.04
C GLY A 7 -8.34 -43.19 -8.51
N LEU A 8 -8.80 -42.36 -7.57
CA LEU A 8 -9.01 -40.96 -7.88
C LEU A 8 -8.34 -40.11 -6.80
N LEU A 9 -7.26 -39.49 -7.23
CA LEU A 9 -6.33 -38.65 -6.47
C LEU A 9 -7.08 -37.49 -5.81
N ALA A 10 -7.07 -37.44 -4.49
CA ALA A 10 -7.32 -36.22 -3.74
C ALA A 10 -6.02 -35.40 -3.72
N ALA A 11 -5.92 -34.41 -4.60
CA ALA A 11 -4.89 -33.38 -4.50
C ALA A 11 -5.53 -32.03 -4.86
N VAL A 12 -6.24 -31.46 -3.89
CA VAL A 12 -6.59 -30.03 -3.93
C VAL A 12 -5.28 -29.28 -3.72
N ALA A 13 -4.62 -28.94 -4.83
CA ALA A 13 -3.49 -28.02 -4.82
C ALA A 13 -4.03 -26.64 -4.45
N LEU A 14 -3.95 -26.30 -3.15
CA LEU A 14 -4.13 -24.94 -2.67
C LEU A 14 -3.00 -24.10 -3.28
N ALA A 15 -3.27 -23.47 -4.42
CA ALA A 15 -2.44 -22.41 -4.95
C ALA A 15 -2.53 -21.22 -4.01
N VAL A 16 -1.66 -21.19 -2.99
CA VAL A 16 -1.49 -20.01 -2.14
C VAL A 16 -0.99 -18.88 -3.04
N PRO A 17 -1.69 -17.74 -3.16
CA PRO A 17 -1.19 -16.64 -3.94
C PRO A 17 0.08 -16.11 -3.26
N ALA A 18 1.20 -16.13 -3.95
CA ALA A 18 2.49 -15.59 -3.49
C ALA A 18 2.52 -14.04 -3.47
N VAL A 19 1.43 -13.39 -3.06
CA VAL A 19 1.32 -11.92 -2.98
C VAL A 19 1.89 -11.32 -1.70
N ALA A 20 2.31 -12.16 -0.74
CA ALA A 20 2.73 -11.71 0.59
C ALA A 20 4.06 -10.93 0.63
N PHE A 21 4.92 -11.06 -0.39
CA PHE A 21 6.24 -10.42 -0.37
C PHE A 21 6.26 -8.98 -0.92
N ALA A 22 5.34 -8.62 -1.82
CA ALA A 22 5.17 -7.23 -2.26
C ALA A 22 4.52 -6.37 -1.17
N GLN A 23 3.56 -6.94 -0.44
CA GLN A 23 2.82 -6.25 0.62
C GLN A 23 3.74 -5.74 1.75
N SER A 24 4.80 -6.47 2.10
CA SER A 24 5.73 -6.01 3.15
C SER A 24 6.55 -4.79 2.72
N ASN A 25 6.99 -4.73 1.47
CA ASN A 25 7.79 -3.60 0.98
C ASN A 25 6.89 -2.39 0.67
N ASP A 26 5.72 -2.62 0.11
CA ASP A 26 4.71 -1.59 -0.10
C ASP A 26 4.21 -1.01 1.24
N GLN A 27 4.12 -1.83 2.29
CA GLN A 27 3.76 -1.34 3.63
C GLN A 27 4.85 -0.42 4.21
N ALA A 28 6.12 -0.84 4.15
CA ALA A 28 7.23 0.01 4.57
C ALA A 28 7.30 1.31 3.76
N TYR A 29 6.92 1.25 2.48
CA TYR A 29 6.81 2.44 1.63
C TYR A 29 5.61 3.33 2.01
N CYS A 30 4.46 2.74 2.35
CA CYS A 30 3.31 3.43 2.94
C CYS A 30 3.73 4.25 4.17
N ASP A 31 4.48 3.65 5.09
CA ASP A 31 4.94 4.32 6.31
C ASP A 31 5.85 5.51 5.99
N LYS A 32 6.77 5.35 5.04
CA LYS A 32 7.63 6.45 4.55
C LYS A 32 6.81 7.58 3.94
N LEU A 33 5.80 7.26 3.13
CA LEU A 33 4.91 8.25 2.51
C LEU A 33 4.08 9.00 3.55
N VAL A 34 3.51 8.29 4.53
CA VAL A 34 2.74 8.88 5.63
C VAL A 34 3.61 9.88 6.41
N ASN A 35 4.81 9.47 6.81
CA ASN A 35 5.74 10.34 7.53
C ASN A 35 6.10 11.59 6.72
N LYS A 36 6.38 11.42 5.43
CA LYS A 36 6.71 12.56 4.55
C LYS A 36 5.53 13.50 4.35
N TYR A 37 4.34 12.96 4.18
CA TYR A 37 3.11 13.76 4.06
C TYR A 37 2.80 14.53 5.35
N GLN A 38 2.97 13.92 6.52
CA GLN A 38 2.81 14.62 7.80
C GLN A 38 3.81 15.77 7.95
N ALA A 39 5.10 15.55 7.65
CA ALA A 39 6.10 16.62 7.68
C ALA A 39 5.76 17.78 6.73
N TYR A 40 5.19 17.47 5.56
CA TYR A 40 4.67 18.48 4.64
C TYR A 40 3.52 19.28 5.26
N LEU A 41 2.54 18.62 5.89
CA LEU A 41 1.44 19.30 6.57
C LEU A 41 1.94 20.26 7.65
N ASP A 42 2.88 19.81 8.49
CA ASP A 42 3.47 20.63 9.56
C ASP A 42 4.20 21.85 8.99
N GLN A 43 4.97 21.66 7.91
CA GLN A 43 5.68 22.75 7.24
C GLN A 43 4.71 23.76 6.61
N SER A 44 3.68 23.29 5.93
CA SER A 44 2.66 24.16 5.34
C SER A 44 1.89 24.93 6.41
N GLN A 45 1.53 24.28 7.51
CA GLN A 45 0.83 24.93 8.62
C GLN A 45 1.67 26.07 9.21
N ARG A 46 2.99 25.88 9.36
CA ARG A 46 3.92 26.95 9.79
C ARG A 46 4.01 28.11 8.82
N LYS A 47 3.74 27.89 7.53
CA LYS A 47 3.69 28.92 6.48
C LYS A 47 2.32 29.56 6.33
N GLY A 48 1.32 29.14 7.12
CA GLY A 48 -0.07 29.58 6.97
C GLY A 48 -0.78 28.96 5.74
N GLU A 49 -0.18 27.97 5.11
CA GLU A 49 -0.75 27.23 3.99
C GLU A 49 -1.53 26.01 4.53
N SER A 50 -2.70 25.72 3.96
CA SER A 50 -3.49 24.54 4.31
C SER A 50 -3.48 23.54 3.17
N PRO A 51 -2.70 22.45 3.24
CA PRO A 51 -2.77 21.39 2.23
C PRO A 51 -4.09 20.62 2.35
N GLN A 52 -4.94 20.70 1.32
CA GLN A 52 -6.31 20.17 1.35
C GLN A 52 -6.55 18.94 0.46
N SER A 53 -5.59 18.02 0.34
CA SER A 53 -5.89 16.75 -0.35
C SER A 53 -6.66 15.81 0.56
N ILE A 54 -7.99 15.75 0.38
CA ILE A 54 -8.85 14.77 1.07
C ILE A 54 -8.42 13.34 0.71
N ASP A 55 -8.13 13.09 -0.56
CA ASP A 55 -7.67 11.77 -1.04
C ASP A 55 -6.39 11.32 -0.34
N ALA A 56 -5.42 12.22 -0.14
CA ALA A 56 -4.19 11.88 0.57
C ALA A 56 -4.44 11.59 2.05
N LYS A 57 -5.38 12.29 2.70
CA LYS A 57 -5.78 11.97 4.09
C LYS A 57 -6.41 10.58 4.17
N VAL A 58 -7.28 10.23 3.23
CA VAL A 58 -7.84 8.87 3.13
C VAL A 58 -6.74 7.85 2.86
N GLY A 59 -5.80 8.16 1.97
CA GLY A 59 -4.64 7.33 1.68
C GLY A 59 -3.76 7.09 2.91
N VAL A 60 -3.55 8.11 3.75
CA VAL A 60 -2.81 8.00 5.01
C VAL A 60 -3.50 7.02 5.97
N GLU A 61 -4.82 7.13 6.14
CA GLU A 61 -5.56 6.23 7.03
C GLU A 61 -5.57 4.79 6.51
N LYS A 62 -5.65 4.60 5.19
CA LYS A 62 -5.48 3.28 4.55
C LYS A 62 -4.08 2.69 4.82
N CYS A 63 -3.02 3.47 4.61
CA CYS A 63 -1.65 3.04 4.90
C CYS A 63 -1.47 2.61 6.37
N LYS A 64 -1.99 3.41 7.31
CA LYS A 64 -1.96 3.09 8.74
C LYS A 64 -2.74 1.82 9.08
N ALA A 65 -3.79 1.51 8.32
CA ALA A 65 -4.58 0.29 8.46
C ALA A 65 -3.96 -0.94 7.76
N GLY A 66 -2.79 -0.80 7.11
CA GLY A 66 -2.16 -1.87 6.35
C GLY A 66 -2.68 -2.03 4.91
N ASP A 67 -3.54 -1.12 4.45
CA ASP A 67 -4.06 -1.08 3.09
C ASP A 67 -3.16 -0.21 2.20
N VAL A 68 -2.31 -0.87 1.43
CA VAL A 68 -1.38 -0.25 0.47
C VAL A 68 -2.09 0.41 -0.73
N SER A 69 -3.41 0.25 -0.89
CA SER A 69 -4.18 0.99 -1.91
C SER A 69 -4.21 2.50 -1.67
N GLY A 70 -3.79 2.96 -0.47
CA GLY A 70 -3.64 4.37 -0.14
C GLY A 70 -2.43 5.07 -0.78
N ILE A 71 -1.42 4.31 -1.23
CA ILE A 71 -0.14 4.82 -1.73
C ILE A 71 -0.30 5.87 -2.85
N PRO A 72 -1.04 5.61 -3.95
CA PRO A 72 -1.08 6.53 -5.10
C PRO A 72 -1.66 7.91 -4.76
N ALA A 73 -2.57 7.97 -3.78
CA ALA A 73 -3.17 9.23 -3.35
C ALA A 73 -2.14 10.12 -2.62
N ILE A 74 -1.30 9.52 -1.76
CA ILE A 74 -0.25 10.25 -1.03
C ILE A 74 0.86 10.67 -2.00
N GLU A 75 1.29 9.78 -2.91
CA GLU A 75 2.29 10.09 -3.93
C GLU A 75 1.87 11.29 -4.78
N LYS A 76 0.62 11.27 -5.29
CA LYS A 76 0.08 12.36 -6.10
C LYS A 76 0.05 13.68 -5.34
N ALA A 77 -0.32 13.67 -4.06
CA ALA A 77 -0.35 14.90 -3.26
C ALA A 77 1.06 15.48 -3.03
N LEU A 78 2.05 14.62 -2.73
CA LEU A 78 3.44 15.05 -2.58
C LEU A 78 4.00 15.59 -3.91
N GLN A 79 3.73 14.93 -5.03
CA GLN A 79 4.13 15.38 -6.35
C GLN A 79 3.48 16.72 -6.75
N ASN A 80 2.19 16.90 -6.46
CA ASN A 80 1.50 18.18 -6.68
C ASN A 80 2.10 19.31 -5.84
N ALA A 81 2.59 18.99 -4.65
CA ALA A 81 3.35 19.90 -3.80
C ALA A 81 4.83 20.06 -4.24
N LYS A 82 5.23 19.44 -5.35
CA LYS A 82 6.59 19.43 -5.91
C LYS A 82 7.64 18.88 -4.93
N LEU A 83 7.23 17.91 -4.10
CA LEU A 83 8.11 17.21 -3.17
C LEU A 83 8.56 15.89 -3.79
N ASP A 84 9.84 15.56 -3.62
CA ASP A 84 10.37 14.28 -4.06
C ASP A 84 9.67 13.12 -3.33
N LEU A 85 9.53 11.98 -4.01
CA LEU A 85 9.00 10.77 -3.38
C LEU A 85 10.12 9.97 -2.68
N PRO A 86 9.82 9.27 -1.58
CA PRO A 86 10.78 8.33 -1.00
C PRO A 86 11.07 7.20 -1.99
N ALA A 87 12.22 6.52 -1.84
CA ALA A 87 12.49 5.31 -2.61
C ALA A 87 11.56 4.17 -2.16
N ARG A 88 11.03 3.42 -3.13
CA ARG A 88 10.09 2.30 -2.91
C ARG A 88 10.77 1.03 -2.38
N GLY A 89 12.09 1.07 -2.16
CA GLY A 89 12.93 -0.12 -1.91
C GLY A 89 13.81 -0.38 -3.12
#